data_AF-A0A2H9QGM7-F1
#
_entry.id   AF-A0A2H9QGM7-F1
#
_cell.length_a   1.000
_cell.length_b   1.000
_cell.length_c   1.000
_cell.angle_alpha   90.00
_cell.angle_beta   90.00
_cell.angle_gamma   90.00
#
_symmetry.space_group_name_H-M   'P 1'
#
loop_
_entity.id
_entity.type
_entity.pdbx_description
1 polymer ?
#
loop_
_entity_poly.entity_id
_entity_poly.type
_entity_poly.pdbx_seq_one_letter_code
_entity_poly.pdbx_strand_id
1 'polypeptide(L)'
;MKLNDFKVHLIALIVLIVSFGIYYFSSASQGIDEIKFATRLLAFAGTVLLSVSFLLGPIRSFKPDLAKYLKYRKWIGLWGAIFILIHFLLAMNFHYRWSFSALFNFDNPFGFAFTMAVISFVVFILMTLTSNAKSMQKLGIRKWKCLHRIGYIALFLGIMHALYIPQSIFFSTRHGMFLVALVAIALLLKAVSIIKDIKKHPVC
;
A
#
# COMPACT_ATOMS: atom_id res chain seq x y z
N MET A 1 23.83 12.38 -2.87
CA MET A 1 22.93 11.21 -2.85
C MET A 1 23.66 10.07 -2.16
N LYS A 2 23.19 9.57 -1.01
CA LYS A 2 23.93 8.53 -0.27
C LYS A 2 23.72 7.19 -1.00
N LEU A 3 24.72 6.31 -1.05
CA LEU A 3 24.68 5.01 -1.75
C LEU A 3 23.46 4.11 -1.38
N ASN A 4 22.83 4.35 -0.23
CA ASN A 4 21.60 3.68 0.21
C ASN A 4 20.35 4.11 -0.59
N ASP A 5 20.36 5.29 -1.22
CA ASP A 5 19.22 5.84 -1.95
C ASP A 5 19.03 5.09 -3.28
N PHE A 6 20.12 4.83 -4.01
CA PHE A 6 20.10 4.11 -5.29
C PHE A 6 19.48 2.70 -5.19
N LYS A 7 19.82 1.95 -4.12
CA LYS A 7 19.29 0.59 -3.92
C LYS A 7 17.77 0.57 -3.79
N VAL A 8 17.16 1.59 -3.19
CA VAL A 8 15.69 1.61 -3.03
C VAL A 8 15.00 1.95 -4.34
N HIS A 9 15.57 2.85 -5.15
CA HIS A 9 15.08 3.11 -6.49
C HIS A 9 15.12 1.84 -7.36
N LEU A 10 16.19 1.06 -7.25
CA LEU A 10 16.29 -0.23 -7.95
C LEU A 10 15.23 -1.23 -7.46
N ILE A 11 14.97 -1.32 -6.15
CA ILE A 11 13.90 -2.18 -5.62
C ILE A 11 12.54 -1.76 -6.19
N ALA A 12 12.21 -0.46 -6.19
CA ALA A 12 10.95 0.03 -6.73
C ALA A 12 10.82 -0.26 -8.23
N LEU A 13 11.89 -0.08 -9.00
CA LEU A 13 11.94 -0.39 -10.42
C LEU A 13 11.77 -1.89 -10.68
N ILE A 14 12.45 -2.76 -9.93
CA ILE A 14 12.30 -4.22 -10.04
C ILE A 14 10.85 -4.62 -9.75
N VAL A 15 10.25 -4.10 -8.68
CA VAL A 15 8.84 -4.40 -8.36
C VAL A 15 7.91 -3.94 -9.49
N LEU A 16 8.15 -2.77 -10.08
CA LEU A 16 7.37 -2.29 -11.22
C LEU A 16 7.53 -3.19 -12.45
N ILE A 17 8.76 -3.56 -12.82
CA ILE A 17 9.03 -4.43 -13.98
C ILE A 17 8.42 -5.83 -13.79
N VAL A 18 8.59 -6.42 -12.61
CA VAL A 18 8.00 -7.73 -12.29
C VAL A 18 6.47 -7.65 -12.33
N SER A 19 5.88 -6.60 -11.76
CA SER A 19 4.43 -6.39 -11.81
C SER A 19 3.95 -6.20 -13.25
N PHE A 20 4.72 -5.48 -14.08
CA PHE A 20 4.42 -5.30 -15.50
C PHE A 20 4.41 -6.64 -16.23
N GLY A 21 5.45 -7.47 -16.04
CA GLY A 21 5.52 -8.80 -16.64
C GLY A 21 4.33 -9.67 -16.24
N ILE A 22 3.99 -9.72 -14.95
CA ILE A 22 2.83 -10.47 -14.44
C ILE A 22 1.55 -10.05 -15.17
N TYR A 23 1.27 -8.75 -15.23
CA TYR A 23 0.06 -8.25 -15.87
C TYR A 23 0.07 -8.46 -17.38
N TYR A 24 1.22 -8.25 -18.04
CA TYR A 24 1.38 -8.38 -19.48
C TYR A 24 1.07 -9.82 -19.91
N PHE A 25 1.73 -10.80 -19.29
CA PHE A 25 1.48 -12.21 -19.60
C PHE A 25 0.07 -12.68 -19.20
N SER A 26 -0.53 -12.11 -18.14
CA SER A 26 -1.90 -12.44 -17.75
C SER A 26 -2.98 -11.87 -18.68
N SER A 27 -2.67 -10.77 -19.38
CA SER A 27 -3.62 -10.05 -20.24
C SER A 27 -3.38 -10.32 -21.73
N ALA A 28 -2.24 -10.92 -22.09
CA ALA A 28 -1.83 -11.15 -23.47
C ALA A 28 -2.85 -11.93 -24.31
N SER A 29 -3.63 -12.83 -23.70
CA SER A 29 -4.62 -13.64 -24.40
C SER A 29 -6.00 -12.97 -24.58
N GLN A 30 -6.27 -11.86 -23.89
CA GLN A 30 -7.61 -11.24 -23.84
C GLN A 30 -7.65 -9.85 -24.51
N GLY A 31 -6.52 -9.37 -25.03
CA GLY A 31 -6.35 -7.98 -25.45
C GLY A 31 -6.09 -7.05 -24.25
N ILE A 32 -5.29 -6.00 -24.47
CA ILE A 32 -4.86 -5.08 -23.41
C ILE A 32 -5.68 -3.77 -23.51
N ASP A 33 -6.59 -3.56 -22.58
CA ASP A 33 -7.09 -2.22 -22.26
C ASP A 33 -5.99 -1.47 -21.51
N GLU A 34 -5.32 -0.54 -22.20
CA GLU A 34 -4.12 0.16 -21.71
C GLU A 34 -4.35 0.87 -20.37
N ILE A 35 -5.54 1.49 -20.21
CA ILE A 35 -5.87 2.25 -19.00
C ILE A 35 -6.15 1.30 -17.83
N LYS A 36 -6.94 0.25 -18.06
CA LYS A 36 -7.18 -0.78 -17.02
C LYS A 36 -5.88 -1.50 -16.65
N PHE A 37 -5.01 -1.75 -17.62
CA PHE A 37 -3.71 -2.34 -17.40
C PHE A 37 -2.84 -1.44 -16.51
N ALA A 38 -2.67 -0.17 -16.89
CA ALA A 38 -1.83 0.78 -16.14
C ALA A 38 -2.35 1.00 -14.71
N THR A 39 -3.66 1.17 -14.54
CA THR A 39 -4.27 1.38 -13.21
C THR A 39 -4.09 0.15 -12.30
N ARG A 40 -4.29 -1.06 -12.81
CA ARG A 40 -4.10 -2.31 -12.04
C ARG A 40 -2.64 -2.60 -11.72
N LEU A 41 -1.75 -2.35 -12.68
CA LEU A 41 -0.30 -2.46 -12.51
C LEU A 41 0.19 -1.58 -11.36
N LEU A 42 -0.18 -0.29 -11.38
CA LEU A 42 0.27 0.69 -10.38
C LEU A 42 -0.34 0.41 -9.00
N ALA A 43 -1.62 0.02 -8.95
CA ALA A 43 -2.25 -0.40 -7.69
C ALA A 43 -1.51 -1.61 -7.07
N PHE A 44 -1.20 -2.62 -7.89
CA PHE A 44 -0.51 -3.81 -7.44
C PHE A 44 0.91 -3.50 -6.95
N ALA A 45 1.73 -2.86 -7.80
CA ALA A 45 3.12 -2.51 -7.46
C ALA A 45 3.17 -1.59 -6.23
N GLY A 46 2.27 -0.61 -6.15
CA GLY A 46 2.15 0.30 -5.01
C GLY A 46 1.81 -0.44 -3.72
N THR A 47 0.83 -1.35 -3.78
CA THR A 47 0.40 -2.14 -2.61
C THR A 47 1.48 -3.14 -2.17
N VAL A 48 2.23 -3.74 -3.09
CA VAL A 48 3.39 -4.59 -2.76
C VAL A 48 4.43 -3.79 -1.99
N LEU A 49 4.84 -2.62 -2.49
CA LEU A 49 5.83 -1.77 -1.83
C LEU A 49 5.36 -1.29 -0.45
N LEU A 50 4.10 -0.84 -0.35
CA LEU A 50 3.52 -0.46 0.94
C LEU A 50 3.53 -1.64 1.91
N SER A 51 3.07 -2.82 1.49
CA SER A 51 3.07 -4.02 2.33
C SER A 51 4.46 -4.37 2.83
N VAL A 52 5.47 -4.35 1.96
CA VAL A 52 6.87 -4.56 2.35
C VAL A 52 7.34 -3.50 3.37
N SER A 53 7.01 -2.22 3.16
CA SER A 53 7.32 -1.15 4.12
C SER A 53 6.67 -1.39 5.49
N PHE A 54 5.41 -1.82 5.52
CA PHE A 54 4.69 -2.13 6.77
C PHE A 54 5.19 -3.42 7.44
N LEU A 55 5.71 -4.38 6.67
CA LEU A 55 6.26 -5.65 7.14
C LEU A 55 7.63 -5.50 7.82
N LEU A 56 8.49 -4.60 7.32
CA LEU A 56 9.82 -4.34 7.88
C LEU A 56 9.77 -3.92 9.36
N GLY A 57 8.69 -3.27 9.79
CA GLY A 57 8.49 -2.85 11.17
C GLY A 57 8.41 -4.03 12.16
N PRO A 58 7.38 -4.88 12.08
CA PRO A 58 7.20 -6.01 12.99
C PRO A 58 8.22 -7.13 12.79
N ILE A 59 8.78 -7.35 11.59
CA ILE A 59 9.70 -8.48 11.36
C ILE A 59 10.94 -8.43 12.27
N ARG A 60 11.38 -7.22 12.67
CA ARG A 60 12.51 -7.02 13.57
C ARG A 60 12.29 -7.61 14.97
N SER A 61 11.04 -7.72 15.43
CA SER A 61 10.73 -8.31 16.75
C SER A 61 10.86 -9.83 16.75
N PHE A 62 10.96 -10.45 15.57
CA PHE A 62 11.16 -11.90 15.41
C PHE A 62 12.56 -12.24 14.93
N LYS A 63 13.14 -11.41 14.06
CA LYS A 63 14.50 -11.56 13.54
C LYS A 63 15.25 -10.23 13.68
N PRO A 64 15.96 -10.01 14.82
CA PRO A 64 16.71 -8.78 15.07
C PRO A 64 17.71 -8.43 13.97
N ASP A 65 18.32 -9.41 13.31
CA ASP A 65 19.28 -9.22 12.20
C ASP A 65 18.69 -8.45 11.01
N LEU A 66 17.36 -8.47 10.86
CA LEU A 66 16.67 -7.75 9.80
C LEU A 66 16.47 -6.26 10.12
N ALA A 67 16.81 -5.81 11.33
CA ALA A 67 16.74 -4.39 11.71
C ALA A 67 17.60 -3.49 10.80
N LYS A 68 18.69 -4.02 10.23
CA LYS A 68 19.53 -3.31 9.25
C LYS A 68 18.79 -2.83 8.00
N TYR A 69 17.63 -3.43 7.69
CA TYR A 69 16.80 -3.06 6.54
C TYR A 69 15.76 -1.97 6.86
N LEU A 70 15.56 -1.61 8.14
CA LEU A 70 14.60 -0.56 8.53
C LEU A 70 14.90 0.80 7.90
N LYS A 71 16.17 1.07 7.58
CA LYS A 71 16.59 2.30 6.88
C LYS A 71 15.93 2.46 5.51
N TYR A 72 15.53 1.37 4.86
CA TYR A 72 14.87 1.39 3.55
C TYR A 72 13.35 1.56 3.64
N ARG A 73 12.76 1.33 4.82
CA ARG A 73 11.31 1.35 5.05
C ARG A 73 10.64 2.62 4.53
N LYS A 74 11.22 3.79 4.86
CA LYS A 74 10.69 5.09 4.43
C LYS A 74 10.62 5.18 2.92
N TRP A 75 11.74 4.93 2.24
CA TRP A 75 11.85 5.10 0.79
C TRP A 75 11.00 4.08 0.02
N ILE A 76 10.91 2.83 0.49
CA ILE A 76 10.01 1.83 -0.08
C ILE A 76 8.54 2.30 0.05
N GLY A 77 8.16 2.82 1.22
CA GLY A 77 6.81 3.35 1.45
C GLY A 77 6.48 4.56 0.59
N LEU A 78 7.45 5.45 0.35
CA LEU A 78 7.28 6.61 -0.53
C LEU A 78 7.03 6.20 -1.98
N TRP A 79 7.81 5.24 -2.52
CA TRP A 79 7.55 4.71 -3.86
C TRP A 79 6.18 4.03 -3.96
N GLY A 80 5.80 3.26 -2.93
CA GLY A 80 4.47 2.68 -2.86
C GLY A 80 3.37 3.74 -2.91
N ALA A 81 3.50 4.81 -2.13
CA ALA A 81 2.54 5.92 -2.13
C ALA A 81 2.51 6.71 -3.45
N ILE A 82 3.66 6.88 -4.12
CA ILE A 82 3.72 7.51 -5.45
C ILE A 82 2.94 6.67 -6.47
N PHE A 83 3.11 5.34 -6.47
CA PHE A 83 2.36 4.47 -7.38
C PHE A 83 0.85 4.49 -7.10
N ILE A 84 0.46 4.52 -5.82
CA ILE A 84 -0.95 4.68 -5.43
C ILE A 84 -1.50 6.06 -5.84
N LEU A 85 -0.69 7.13 -5.76
CA LEU A 85 -1.07 8.45 -6.26
C LEU A 85 -1.31 8.44 -7.76
N ILE A 86 -0.40 7.87 -8.55
CA ILE A 86 -0.57 7.78 -10.01
C ILE A 86 -1.79 6.90 -10.33
N HIS A 87 -1.99 5.78 -9.63
CA HIS A 87 -3.19 4.96 -9.75
C HIS A 87 -4.47 5.78 -9.51
N PHE A 88 -4.54 6.56 -8.44
CA PHE A 88 -5.67 7.43 -8.14
C PHE A 88 -5.90 8.47 -9.23
N LEU A 89 -4.84 9.14 -9.71
CA LEU A 89 -4.93 10.14 -10.77
C LEU A 89 -5.43 9.55 -12.09
N LEU A 90 -4.93 8.37 -12.50
CA LEU A 90 -5.39 7.68 -13.68
C LEU A 90 -6.85 7.25 -13.54
N ALA A 91 -7.24 6.69 -12.39
CA ALA A 91 -8.61 6.29 -12.14
C ALA A 91 -9.57 7.49 -12.18
N MET A 92 -9.21 8.59 -11.51
CA MET A 92 -10.01 9.81 -11.49
C MET A 92 -10.15 10.43 -12.87
N ASN A 93 -9.07 10.47 -13.66
CA ASN A 93 -9.09 11.09 -14.97
C ASN A 93 -9.89 10.24 -15.99
N PHE A 94 -9.59 8.95 -16.08
CA PHE A 94 -10.10 8.11 -17.17
C PHE A 94 -11.40 7.38 -16.84
N HIS A 95 -11.65 7.03 -15.58
CA HIS A 95 -12.88 6.32 -15.18
C HIS A 95 -13.95 7.25 -14.63
N TYR A 96 -13.56 8.28 -13.86
CA TYR A 96 -14.53 9.15 -13.16
C TYR A 96 -14.61 10.57 -13.73
N ARG A 97 -13.72 10.95 -14.65
CA ARG A 97 -13.63 12.32 -15.20
C ARG A 97 -13.68 13.40 -14.11
N TRP A 98 -12.99 13.15 -13.00
CA TRP A 98 -12.97 14.03 -11.82
C TRP A 98 -14.33 14.28 -11.13
N SER A 99 -15.34 13.46 -11.39
CA SER A 99 -16.62 13.51 -10.69
C SER A 99 -16.51 12.88 -9.30
N PHE A 100 -16.40 13.71 -8.27
CA PHE A 100 -16.39 13.25 -6.89
C PHE A 100 -17.75 12.69 -6.44
N SER A 101 -18.87 13.18 -7.00
CA SER A 101 -20.19 12.63 -6.70
C SER A 101 -20.32 11.17 -7.14
N ALA A 102 -19.64 10.77 -8.22
CA ALA A 102 -19.60 9.39 -8.67
C ALA A 102 -18.88 8.45 -7.68
N LEU A 103 -17.92 8.95 -6.88
CA LEU A 103 -17.19 8.15 -5.89
C LEU A 103 -18.04 7.78 -4.67
N PHE A 104 -18.97 8.65 -4.30
CA PHE A 104 -19.83 8.51 -3.12
C PHE A 104 -21.26 8.11 -3.47
N ASN A 105 -21.50 7.64 -4.70
CA ASN A 105 -22.78 7.13 -5.10
C ASN A 105 -22.97 5.71 -4.54
N PHE A 106 -23.73 5.59 -3.45
CA PHE A 106 -24.00 4.31 -2.78
C PHE A 106 -25.08 3.47 -3.48
N ASP A 107 -25.83 4.05 -4.42
CA ASP A 107 -26.74 3.29 -5.29
C ASP A 107 -25.94 2.45 -6.31
N ASN A 108 -24.66 2.80 -6.50
CA ASN A 108 -23.73 2.01 -7.27
C ASN A 108 -23.11 0.90 -6.38
N PRO A 109 -23.15 -0.38 -6.81
CA PRO A 109 -22.47 -1.49 -6.11
C PRO A 109 -20.98 -1.23 -5.81
N PHE A 110 -20.34 -0.32 -6.54
CA PHE A 110 -18.94 0.06 -6.34
C PHE A 110 -18.72 1.19 -5.32
N GLY A 111 -19.75 1.95 -4.91
CA GLY A 111 -19.61 3.13 -4.06
C GLY A 111 -18.96 2.85 -2.69
N PHE A 112 -19.29 1.70 -2.10
CA PHE A 112 -18.66 1.25 -0.85
C PHE A 112 -17.16 0.95 -1.04
N ALA A 113 -16.80 0.29 -2.15
CA ALA A 113 -15.41 0.01 -2.49
C ALA A 113 -14.62 1.32 -2.65
N PHE A 114 -15.17 2.32 -3.32
CA PHE A 114 -14.48 3.60 -3.57
C PHE A 114 -14.31 4.43 -2.30
N THR A 115 -15.29 4.41 -1.40
CA THR A 115 -15.16 5.07 -0.10
C THR A 115 -13.94 4.54 0.67
N MET A 116 -13.75 3.21 0.71
CA MET A 116 -12.54 2.60 1.31
C MET A 116 -11.26 3.03 0.58
N ALA A 117 -11.29 3.12 -0.74
CA ALA A 117 -10.16 3.56 -1.56
C ALA A 117 -9.76 5.01 -1.22
N VAL A 118 -10.72 5.92 -1.15
CA VAL A 118 -10.49 7.34 -0.84
C VAL A 118 -9.92 7.51 0.57
N ILE A 119 -10.49 6.83 1.57
CA ILE A 119 -9.98 6.88 2.94
C ILE A 119 -8.54 6.34 3.00
N SER A 120 -8.28 5.20 2.36
CA SER A 120 -6.94 4.61 2.28
C SER A 120 -5.94 5.56 1.63
N PHE A 121 -6.31 6.14 0.48
CA PHE A 121 -5.52 7.11 -0.27
C PHE A 121 -5.17 8.34 0.57
N VAL A 122 -6.16 8.97 1.21
CA VAL A 122 -5.94 10.16 2.05
C VAL A 122 -4.95 9.86 3.17
N VAL A 123 -5.07 8.72 3.85
CA VAL A 123 -4.13 8.33 4.90
C VAL A 123 -2.72 8.15 4.34
N PHE A 124 -2.54 7.48 3.20
CA PHE A 124 -1.22 7.32 2.59
C PHE A 124 -0.59 8.65 2.15
N ILE A 125 -1.39 9.59 1.64
CA ILE A 125 -0.91 10.94 1.30
C ILE A 125 -0.49 11.69 2.56
N LEU A 126 -1.30 11.68 3.61
CA LEU A 126 -0.93 12.31 4.88
C LEU A 126 0.38 11.75 5.43
N MET A 127 0.53 10.42 5.45
CA MET A 127 1.78 9.76 5.87
C MET A 127 2.98 10.17 5.00
N THR A 128 2.78 10.31 3.69
CA THR A 128 3.81 10.73 2.74
C THR A 128 4.26 12.16 3.04
N LEU A 129 3.31 13.08 3.22
CA LEU A 129 3.58 14.48 3.56
C LEU A 129 4.27 14.61 4.92
N THR A 130 3.95 13.75 5.89
CA THR A 130 4.57 13.74 7.22
C THR A 130 5.84 12.90 7.31
N SER A 131 6.35 12.33 6.21
CA SER A 131 7.56 11.48 6.18
C SER A 131 8.88 12.27 6.20
N ASN A 132 8.94 13.38 6.94
CA ASN A 132 10.14 14.23 7.06
C ASN A 132 10.40 14.66 8.51
N ALA A 133 11.66 15.02 8.80
CA ALA A 133 12.10 15.39 10.14
C ALA A 133 11.35 16.61 10.69
N LYS A 134 11.05 17.60 9.84
CA LYS A 134 10.31 18.81 10.23
C LYS A 134 8.91 18.46 10.75
N SER A 135 8.20 17.57 10.07
CA SER A 135 6.85 17.12 10.46
C SER A 135 6.88 16.30 11.75
N MET A 136 7.88 15.43 11.91
CA MET A 136 8.08 14.67 13.15
C MET A 136 8.33 15.60 14.35
N GLN A 137 9.12 16.67 14.16
CA GLN A 137 9.37 17.67 15.20
C GLN A 137 8.11 18.49 15.52
N LYS A 138 7.39 18.97 14.49
CA LYS A 138 6.17 19.79 14.66
C LYS A 138 5.01 19.03 15.32
N LEU A 139 4.75 17.78 14.90
CA LEU A 139 3.66 16.96 15.44
C LEU A 139 4.00 16.34 16.80
N GLY A 140 5.29 16.23 17.11
CA GLY A 140 5.78 15.46 18.23
C GLY A 140 5.76 13.95 17.95
N ILE A 141 6.72 13.23 18.56
CA ILE A 141 6.97 11.82 18.28
C ILE A 141 5.75 10.90 18.50
N ARG A 142 4.90 11.22 19.50
CA ARG A 142 3.72 10.41 19.84
C ARG A 142 2.65 10.48 18.75
N LYS A 143 2.22 11.69 18.37
CA LYS A 143 1.21 11.90 17.32
C LYS A 143 1.70 11.43 15.96
N TRP A 144 2.96 11.70 15.63
CA TRP A 144 3.60 11.23 14.41
C TRP A 144 3.60 9.68 14.32
N LYS A 145 3.98 8.98 15.39
CA LYS A 145 3.90 7.52 15.44
C LYS A 145 2.46 6.99 15.34
N CYS A 146 1.49 7.71 15.89
CA CYS A 146 0.08 7.36 15.79
C CYS A 146 -0.40 7.41 14.32
N LEU A 147 -0.17 8.54 13.63
CA LEU A 147 -0.50 8.71 12.22
C LEU A 147 0.10 7.60 11.35
N HIS A 148 1.39 7.32 11.53
CA HIS A 148 2.07 6.26 10.76
C HIS A 148 1.62 4.84 11.15
N ARG A 149 0.90 4.66 12.27
CA ARG A 149 0.28 3.39 12.66
C ARG A 149 -1.10 3.22 12.02
N ILE A 150 -1.85 4.30 11.80
CA ILE A 150 -3.12 4.27 11.05
C ILE A 150 -2.89 3.73 9.63
N GLY A 151 -1.67 3.85 9.09
CA GLY A 151 -1.28 3.22 7.83
C GLY A 151 -1.55 1.72 7.72
N TYR A 152 -1.56 0.96 8.83
CA TYR A 152 -1.98 -0.45 8.79
C TYR A 152 -3.48 -0.60 8.48
N ILE A 153 -4.31 0.32 8.99
CA ILE A 153 -5.74 0.37 8.66
C ILE A 153 -5.92 0.80 7.21
N ALA A 154 -5.15 1.78 6.73
CA ALA A 154 -5.20 2.18 5.32
C ALA A 154 -4.81 1.04 4.37
N LEU A 155 -3.80 0.23 4.73
CA LEU A 155 -3.41 -0.95 3.96
C LEU A 155 -4.53 -1.99 3.92
N PHE A 156 -5.21 -2.22 5.04
CA PHE A 156 -6.39 -3.08 5.09
C PHE A 156 -7.54 -2.54 4.20
N LEU A 157 -7.86 -1.26 4.31
CA LEU A 157 -8.91 -0.63 3.48
C LEU A 157 -8.57 -0.68 1.98
N GLY A 158 -7.29 -0.53 1.63
CA GLY A 158 -6.82 -0.61 0.24
C GLY A 158 -7.02 -1.99 -0.38
N ILE A 159 -6.77 -3.07 0.36
CA ILE A 159 -7.04 -4.43 -0.13
C ILE A 159 -8.54 -4.75 -0.14
N MET A 160 -9.30 -4.23 0.83
CA MET A 160 -10.76 -4.36 0.85
C MET A 160 -11.41 -3.62 -0.32
N HIS A 161 -10.90 -2.45 -0.71
CA HIS A 161 -11.34 -1.75 -1.92
C HIS A 161 -11.28 -2.67 -3.14
N ALA A 162 -10.18 -3.41 -3.32
CA ALA A 162 -10.08 -4.36 -4.44
C ALA A 162 -11.09 -5.51 -4.34
N LEU A 163 -11.31 -6.08 -3.14
CA LEU A 163 -12.25 -7.18 -2.89
C LEU A 163 -13.70 -6.84 -3.23
N TYR A 164 -14.12 -5.61 -2.90
CA TYR A 164 -15.48 -5.15 -3.10
C TYR A 164 -15.75 -4.63 -4.53
N ILE A 165 -14.88 -4.92 -5.50
CA ILE A 165 -15.16 -4.65 -6.91
C ILE A 165 -15.82 -5.91 -7.52
N PRO A 166 -17.14 -5.90 -7.81
CA PRO A 166 -17.93 -7.04 -8.31
C PRO A 166 -17.38 -7.82 -9.51
N GLN A 167 -16.48 -7.22 -10.30
CA GLN A 167 -15.87 -7.86 -11.47
C GLN A 167 -14.37 -8.17 -11.28
N SER A 168 -13.88 -8.15 -10.04
CA SER A 168 -12.48 -8.45 -9.76
C SER A 168 -12.23 -9.96 -9.79
N ILE A 169 -11.99 -10.51 -11.00
CA ILE A 169 -11.34 -11.83 -11.17
C ILE A 169 -9.95 -11.84 -10.51
N PHE A 170 -9.44 -10.66 -10.12
CA PHE A 170 -8.20 -10.44 -9.41
C PHE A 170 -7.95 -11.46 -8.30
N PHE A 171 -8.92 -11.77 -7.44
CA PHE A 171 -8.70 -12.73 -6.34
C PHE A 171 -8.69 -14.19 -6.78
N SER A 172 -9.31 -14.51 -7.92
CA SER A 172 -9.22 -15.84 -8.54
C SER A 172 -7.88 -16.07 -9.21
N THR A 173 -7.05 -15.04 -9.35
CA THR A 173 -5.73 -15.15 -9.97
C THR A 173 -4.62 -15.38 -8.93
N ARG A 174 -3.55 -16.06 -9.35
CA ARG A 174 -2.37 -16.33 -8.49
C ARG A 174 -1.74 -15.06 -7.92
N HIS A 175 -1.57 -14.02 -8.73
CA HIS A 175 -1.01 -12.74 -8.27
C HIS A 175 -1.93 -11.99 -7.30
N GLY A 176 -3.25 -12.03 -7.46
CA GLY A 176 -4.16 -11.43 -6.48
C GLY A 176 -4.14 -12.15 -5.14
N MET A 177 -4.13 -13.49 -5.14
CA MET A 177 -3.94 -14.28 -3.92
C MET A 177 -2.61 -13.95 -3.22
N PHE A 178 -1.53 -13.81 -3.99
CA PHE A 178 -0.24 -13.39 -3.46
C PHE A 178 -0.31 -12.03 -2.76
N LEU A 179 -0.98 -11.05 -3.37
CA LEU A 179 -1.10 -9.71 -2.78
C LEU A 179 -1.89 -9.75 -1.47
N VAL A 180 -3.01 -10.47 -1.44
CA VAL A 180 -3.81 -10.68 -0.22
C VAL A 180 -2.97 -11.33 0.87
N ALA A 181 -2.26 -12.42 0.54
CA ALA A 181 -1.40 -13.11 1.49
C ALA A 181 -0.31 -12.18 2.05
N LEU A 182 0.33 -11.38 1.18
CA LEU A 182 1.36 -10.42 1.60
C LEU A 182 0.81 -9.35 2.56
N VAL A 183 -0.36 -8.78 2.25
CA VAL A 183 -1.04 -7.81 3.13
C VAL A 183 -1.43 -8.48 4.44
N ALA A 184 -2.05 -9.66 4.40
CA ALA A 184 -2.45 -10.41 5.58
C ALA A 184 -1.26 -10.71 6.48
N ILE A 185 -0.14 -11.19 5.93
CA ILE A 185 1.10 -11.43 6.69
C ILE A 185 1.61 -10.14 7.35
N ALA A 186 1.61 -9.01 6.63
CA ALA A 186 2.05 -7.73 7.19
C ALA A 186 1.18 -7.28 8.38
N LEU A 187 -0.15 -7.43 8.26
CA LEU A 187 -1.11 -7.10 9.32
C LEU A 187 -1.00 -8.07 10.51
N LEU A 188 -0.92 -9.37 10.25
CA LEU A 188 -0.80 -10.41 11.28
C LEU A 188 0.50 -10.29 12.06
N LEU A 189 1.64 -10.14 11.38
CA LEU A 189 2.92 -9.94 12.08
C LEU A 189 2.89 -8.66 12.92
N LYS A 190 2.18 -7.62 12.45
CA LYS A 190 2.00 -6.42 13.26
C LYS A 190 1.16 -6.69 14.51
N ALA A 191 0.05 -7.40 14.39
CA ALA A 191 -0.79 -7.79 15.52
C ALA A 191 0.01 -8.63 16.54
N VAL A 192 0.71 -9.66 16.09
CA VAL A 192 1.54 -10.51 16.96
C VAL A 192 2.67 -9.72 17.63
N SER A 193 3.32 -8.79 16.91
CA SER A 193 4.32 -7.89 17.49
C SER A 193 3.74 -7.02 18.61
N ILE A 194 2.52 -6.48 18.45
CA ILE A 194 1.85 -5.70 19.50
C ILE A 194 1.54 -6.58 20.72
N ILE A 195 1.02 -7.80 20.51
CA ILE A 195 0.70 -8.73 21.60
C ILE A 195 1.96 -9.10 22.38
N LYS A 196 3.08 -9.37 21.69
CA LYS A 196 4.37 -9.65 22.33
C LYS A 196 4.86 -8.46 23.16
N ASP A 197 4.75 -7.24 22.65
CA ASP A 197 5.15 -6.03 23.37
C ASP A 197 4.30 -5.83 24.65
N ILE A 198 2.98 -6.06 24.57
CA ILE A 198 2.07 -6.00 25.74
C ILE A 198 2.43 -7.07 26.78
N LYS A 199 2.68 -8.31 26.36
CA LYS A 199 3.07 -9.39 27.28
C LYS A 199 4.40 -9.13 27.99
N LYS A 200 5.34 -8.44 27.33
CA LYS A 200 6.67 -8.13 27.89
C LYS A 200 6.63 -6.95 28.87
N HIS A 201 5.66 -6.05 28.70
CA HIS A 201 5.46 -4.89 29.56
C HIS A 201 3.97 -4.82 29.95
N PRO A 202 3.50 -5.71 30.85
CA PRO A 202 2.13 -5.66 31.33
C PRO A 202 1.92 -4.30 32.00
N VAL A 203 0.88 -3.59 31.56
CA VAL A 203 0.45 -2.35 32.21
C VAL A 203 -0.18 -2.78 33.53
N CYS A 204 0.48 -2.48 34.66
CA CYS A 204 -0.11 -2.64 36.00
C CYS A 204 -1.34 -1.75 36.15
#